data_AF-E5LEY1-F1
#
_entry.id   AF-E5LEY1-F1
#
_cell.length_a   1.000
_cell.length_b   1.000
_cell.length_c   1.000
_cell.angle_alpha   90.00
_cell.angle_beta   90.00
_cell.angle_gamma   90.00
#
_symmetry.space_group_name_H-M   'P 1'
#
loop_
_entity.id
_entity.type
_entity.pdbx_description
1 polymer ?
#
loop_
_entity_poly.entity_id
_entity_poly.type
_entity_poly.pdbx_seq_one_letter_code
_entity_poly.pdbx_strand_id
1 'polypeptide(L)'
;RLSFPSSNNQSMTFDGRLVKKIWVPDMFFVHSKRSFIHDTTTDNIMLRVQPDGKVLYSLRVTMTAMCNMDFSRFPLDTQSCSLEIESYAYTEDDLMLYWKNGNESLKTDDRISLSQFLIQAFHTTTRLASYSST
;
A
#
# COMPACT_ATOMS: atom_id res chain seq x y z
N ARG A 1 -5.37 22.94 -3.71
CA ARG A 1 -3.95 23.39 -3.79
C ARG A 1 -3.22 22.83 -5.02
N LEU A 2 -3.63 21.72 -5.62
CA LEU A 2 -3.04 21.17 -6.86
C LEU A 2 -4.02 21.14 -8.06
N SER A 3 -5.20 21.73 -7.92
CA SER A 3 -6.16 21.88 -9.02
C SER A 3 -5.63 22.86 -10.07
N PHE A 4 -5.90 22.58 -11.35
CA PHE A 4 -5.46 23.42 -12.46
C PHE A 4 -6.54 23.48 -13.55
N PRO A 5 -6.64 24.59 -14.30
CA PRO A 5 -7.56 24.67 -15.42
C PRO A 5 -7.14 23.70 -16.53
N SER A 6 -8.08 22.88 -17.00
CA SER A 6 -7.87 21.92 -18.08
C SER A 6 -9.07 21.95 -19.03
N SER A 7 -8.82 22.16 -20.32
CA SER A 7 -9.88 22.21 -21.35
C SER A 7 -10.44 20.82 -21.70
N ASN A 8 -9.62 19.77 -21.59
CA ASN A 8 -9.94 18.41 -22.04
C ASN A 8 -9.97 17.39 -20.89
N ASN A 9 -10.07 17.85 -19.64
CA ASN A 9 -9.97 17.00 -18.43
C ASN A 9 -8.72 16.10 -18.39
N GLN A 10 -7.63 16.54 -19.01
CA GLN A 10 -6.39 15.77 -19.05
C GLN A 10 -5.62 15.89 -17.74
N SER A 11 -5.20 14.73 -17.20
CA SER A 11 -4.34 14.65 -16.02
C SER A 11 -2.87 14.89 -16.36
N MET A 12 -2.13 15.54 -15.47
CA MET A 12 -0.68 15.69 -15.59
C MET A 12 0.04 14.57 -14.83
N THR A 13 1.03 13.94 -15.45
CA THR A 13 1.86 12.90 -14.82
C THR A 13 3.26 13.45 -14.57
N PHE A 14 3.81 13.19 -13.38
CA PHE A 14 5.09 13.67 -12.90
C PHE A 14 5.95 12.51 -12.38
N ASP A 15 7.26 12.70 -12.47
CA ASP A 15 8.26 11.78 -11.92
C ASP A 15 8.54 12.04 -10.43
N GLY A 16 9.39 11.21 -9.83
CA GLY A 16 9.76 11.27 -8.42
C GLY A 16 10.36 12.60 -7.94
N ARG A 17 10.86 13.48 -8.84
CA ARG A 17 11.46 14.76 -8.43
C ARG A 17 10.43 15.73 -7.86
N LEU A 18 9.20 15.72 -8.41
CA LEU A 18 8.12 16.59 -7.93
C LEU A 18 7.47 16.04 -6.66
N VAL A 19 7.50 14.71 -6.46
CA VAL A 19 6.95 14.04 -5.28
C VAL A 19 7.55 14.63 -3.99
N LYS A 20 8.85 14.96 -3.98
CA LYS A 20 9.53 15.56 -2.83
C LYS A 20 9.04 16.97 -2.47
N LYS A 21 8.24 17.63 -3.32
CA LYS A 21 7.74 19.00 -3.12
C LYS A 21 6.26 19.05 -2.74
N ILE A 22 5.59 17.91 -2.68
CA ILE A 22 4.19 17.82 -2.30
C ILE A 22 4.04 17.00 -1.04
N TRP A 23 2.94 17.20 -0.32
CA TRP A 23 2.59 16.35 0.79
C TRP A 23 2.21 14.96 0.28
N VAL A 24 2.81 13.93 0.86
CA VAL A 24 2.52 12.51 0.66
C VAL A 24 2.26 11.92 2.04
N PRO A 25 1.19 11.12 2.23
CA PRO A 25 0.92 10.51 3.54
C PRO A 25 2.06 9.60 3.97
N ASP A 26 2.33 9.56 5.25
CA ASP A 26 3.38 8.79 5.93
C ASP A 26 2.94 7.34 6.17
N MET A 27 2.57 6.66 5.08
CA MET A 27 2.13 5.28 5.15
C MET A 27 3.31 4.34 5.44
N PHE A 28 3.16 3.48 6.43
CA PHE A 28 4.11 2.43 6.76
C PHE A 28 3.41 1.07 6.84
N PHE A 29 4.22 0.01 6.82
CA PHE A 29 3.73 -1.34 6.95
C PHE A 29 4.03 -1.88 8.36
N VAL A 30 2.98 -2.13 9.14
CA VAL A 30 3.06 -2.40 10.59
C VAL A 30 4.00 -3.55 10.94
N HIS A 31 3.92 -4.65 10.19
CA HIS A 31 4.71 -5.86 10.44
C HIS A 31 5.92 -6.00 9.52
N SER A 32 6.42 -4.92 8.92
CA SER A 32 7.60 -4.99 8.07
C SER A 32 8.87 -5.25 8.87
N LYS A 33 9.61 -6.30 8.51
CA LYS A 33 10.97 -6.54 9.02
C LYS A 33 12.02 -5.84 8.17
N ARG A 34 11.79 -5.80 6.86
CA ARG A 34 12.65 -5.12 5.89
C ARG A 34 11.80 -4.71 4.69
N SER A 35 11.98 -3.49 4.22
CA SER A 35 11.32 -2.99 3.01
C SER A 35 12.28 -2.10 2.23
N PHE A 36 12.15 -2.11 0.92
CA PHE A 36 12.85 -1.17 0.05
C PHE A 36 11.93 -0.73 -1.09
N ILE A 37 12.06 0.55 -1.43
CA ILE A 37 11.45 1.14 -2.61
C ILE A 37 12.42 0.89 -3.78
N HIS A 38 11.88 0.48 -4.92
CA HIS A 38 12.71 0.21 -6.10
C HIS A 38 13.13 1.53 -6.74
N ASP A 39 14.43 1.70 -7.01
CA ASP A 39 15.04 2.95 -7.48
C ASP A 39 15.92 2.77 -8.74
N THR A 40 15.99 1.56 -9.28
CA THR A 40 16.83 1.25 -10.45
C THR A 40 15.98 1.15 -11.73
N THR A 41 16.28 1.87 -12.82
CA THR A 41 17.33 2.89 -13.04
C THR A 41 16.97 4.30 -12.55
N THR A 42 15.71 4.51 -12.16
CA THR A 42 15.19 5.71 -11.51
C THR A 42 14.17 5.31 -10.45
N ASP A 43 13.86 6.20 -9.50
CA ASP A 43 12.78 6.02 -8.52
C ASP A 43 11.50 5.51 -9.20
N ASN A 44 11.05 4.29 -8.83
CA ASN A 44 9.81 3.71 -9.34
C ASN A 44 8.61 4.33 -8.60
N ILE A 45 8.44 5.63 -8.79
CA ILE A 45 7.43 6.47 -8.18
C ILE A 45 6.78 7.30 -9.29
N MET A 46 5.45 7.30 -9.30
CA MET A 46 4.63 8.03 -10.27
C MET A 46 3.58 8.85 -9.54
N LEU A 47 3.47 10.11 -9.93
CA LEU A 47 2.46 11.03 -9.43
C LEU A 47 1.59 11.48 -10.59
N ARG A 48 0.27 11.35 -10.48
CA ARG A 48 -0.67 11.87 -11.47
C ARG A 48 -1.71 12.75 -10.79
N VAL A 49 -1.80 13.99 -11.26
CA VAL A 49 -2.72 15.00 -10.74
C VAL A 49 -3.86 15.19 -11.75
N GLN A 50 -5.08 15.00 -11.28
CA GLN A 50 -6.30 15.28 -12.03
C GLN A 50 -6.64 16.78 -11.96
N PRO A 51 -7.38 17.34 -12.94
CA PRO A 51 -7.74 18.76 -12.95
C PRO A 51 -8.50 19.23 -11.70
N ASP A 52 -9.30 18.34 -11.11
CA ASP A 52 -10.05 18.56 -9.86
C ASP A 52 -9.16 18.56 -8.60
N GLY A 53 -7.86 18.31 -8.76
CA GLY A 53 -6.89 18.25 -7.68
C GLY A 53 -6.74 16.88 -7.02
N LYS A 54 -7.45 15.83 -7.48
CA LYS A 54 -7.20 14.46 -7.01
C LYS A 54 -5.82 13.98 -7.45
N VAL A 55 -5.13 13.34 -6.52
CA VAL A 55 -3.77 12.85 -6.73
C VAL A 55 -3.76 11.32 -6.72
N LEU A 56 -3.18 10.72 -7.75
CA LEU A 56 -2.79 9.32 -7.76
C LEU A 56 -1.29 9.26 -7.49
N TYR A 57 -0.92 8.60 -6.41
CA TYR A 57 0.46 8.31 -6.04
C TYR A 57 0.67 6.81 -6.14
N SER A 58 1.69 6.39 -6.89
CA SER A 58 2.02 4.98 -7.12
C SER A 58 3.51 4.78 -6.90
N LEU A 59 3.88 3.73 -6.18
CA LEU A 59 5.26 3.32 -6.01
C LEU A 59 5.40 1.80 -6.04
N ARG A 60 6.61 1.33 -6.34
CA ARG A 60 6.96 -0.09 -6.27
C ARG A 60 7.76 -0.38 -5.01
N VAL A 61 7.24 -1.27 -4.17
CA VAL A 61 7.88 -1.72 -2.92
C VAL A 61 8.11 -3.23 -2.97
N THR A 62 9.27 -3.67 -2.51
CA THR A 62 9.48 -5.05 -2.08
C THR A 62 9.73 -5.06 -0.59
N MET A 63 9.12 -6.03 0.09
CA MET A 63 9.22 -6.12 1.53
C MET A 63 9.14 -7.55 2.03
N THR A 64 9.63 -7.73 3.24
CA THR A 64 9.50 -8.94 4.05
C THR A 64 8.67 -8.56 5.27
N ALA A 65 7.45 -9.11 5.34
CA ALA A 65 6.56 -8.95 6.50
C ALA A 65 6.68 -10.12 7.47
N MET A 66 6.44 -9.86 8.74
CA MET A 66 6.23 -10.89 9.74
C MET A 66 4.85 -11.52 9.56
N CYS A 67 4.79 -12.85 9.54
CA CYS A 67 3.56 -13.60 9.67
C CYS A 67 3.71 -14.55 10.86
N ASN A 68 2.81 -14.44 11.84
CA ASN A 68 2.81 -15.30 13.01
C ASN A 68 2.06 -16.60 12.69
N MET A 69 2.80 -17.61 12.25
CA MET A 69 2.24 -18.90 11.82
C MET A 69 1.96 -19.83 13.01
N ASP A 70 0.86 -20.57 12.94
CA ASP A 70 0.50 -21.61 13.91
C ASP A 70 0.78 -23.00 13.31
N PHE A 71 1.83 -23.66 13.81
CA PHE A 71 2.27 -24.97 13.34
C PHE A 71 1.70 -26.14 14.14
N SER A 72 0.68 -25.94 14.96
CA SER A 72 0.08 -26.99 15.80
C SER A 72 -0.44 -28.20 15.01
N ARG A 73 -0.70 -28.04 13.71
CA ARG A 73 -1.20 -29.09 12.80
C ARG A 73 -0.24 -29.46 11.66
N PHE A 74 1.04 -29.09 11.76
CA PHE A 74 2.02 -29.35 10.71
C PHE A 74 2.03 -30.85 10.30
N PRO A 75 2.07 -31.18 8.99
CA PRO A 75 2.11 -30.29 7.82
C PRO A 75 0.72 -29.98 7.22
N LEU A 76 -0.37 -30.30 7.93
CA LEU A 76 -1.77 -30.11 7.51
C LEU A 76 -2.38 -28.87 8.17
N ASP A 77 -1.58 -27.83 8.27
CA ASP A 77 -1.92 -26.53 8.83
C ASP A 77 -2.40 -25.55 7.76
N THR A 78 -3.01 -24.45 8.20
CA THR A 78 -3.42 -23.35 7.33
C THR A 78 -2.98 -22.05 7.98
N GLN A 79 -2.30 -21.22 7.20
CA GLN A 79 -1.70 -19.99 7.68
C GLN A 79 -2.46 -18.78 7.16
N SER A 80 -2.80 -17.86 8.06
CA SER A 80 -3.41 -16.57 7.74
C SER A 80 -2.39 -15.46 8.01
N CYS A 81 -1.86 -14.87 6.94
CA CYS A 81 -0.87 -13.81 7.04
C CYS A 81 -1.50 -12.46 6.66
N SER A 82 -1.39 -11.47 7.55
CA SER A 82 -1.83 -10.11 7.26
C SER A 82 -0.70 -9.26 6.69
N LEU A 83 -1.05 -8.40 5.73
CA LEU A 83 -0.23 -7.27 5.33
C LEU A 83 -1.02 -6.00 5.65
N GLU A 84 -0.47 -5.18 6.53
CA GLU A 84 -1.17 -4.06 7.14
C GLU A 84 -0.47 -2.77 6.79
N ILE A 85 -1.25 -1.76 6.41
CA ILE A 85 -0.79 -0.43 6.05
C ILE A 85 -1.48 0.57 6.97
N GLU A 86 -0.71 1.49 7.54
CA GLU A 86 -1.20 2.49 8.48
C GLU A 86 -0.44 3.81 8.27
N SER A 87 -1.02 4.92 8.71
CA SER A 87 -0.28 6.18 8.88
C SER A 87 0.55 6.13 10.16
N TYR A 88 1.76 6.69 10.12
CA TYR A 88 2.64 6.69 11.28
C TYR A 88 2.29 7.78 12.31
N ALA A 89 1.99 8.99 11.85
CA ALA A 89 1.79 10.16 12.71
C ALA A 89 0.36 10.71 12.71
N TYR A 90 -0.45 10.39 11.71
CA TYR A 90 -1.82 10.92 11.62
C TYR A 90 -2.83 9.98 12.27
N THR A 91 -3.74 10.57 13.03
CA THR A 91 -4.85 9.85 13.66
C THR A 91 -6.03 9.70 12.68
N GLU A 92 -7.06 8.96 13.09
CA GLU A 92 -8.31 8.81 12.32
C GLU A 92 -9.04 10.12 12.05
N ASP A 93 -8.84 11.14 12.90
CA ASP A 93 -9.39 12.49 12.69
C ASP A 93 -8.66 13.25 11.57
N ASP A 94 -7.40 12.91 11.29
CA ASP A 94 -6.55 13.60 10.33
C ASP A 94 -6.49 12.88 8.97
N LEU A 95 -6.39 11.54 8.99
CA LEU A 95 -6.16 10.73 7.80
C LEU A 95 -6.86 9.37 7.90
N MET A 96 -7.83 9.15 7.01
CA MET A 96 -8.55 7.88 6.88
C MET A 96 -8.16 7.14 5.60
N LEU A 97 -7.80 5.87 5.74
CA LEU A 97 -7.48 4.98 4.62
C LEU A 97 -8.70 4.13 4.24
N TYR A 98 -8.94 3.99 2.93
CA TYR A 98 -10.02 3.16 2.40
C TYR A 98 -9.61 2.41 1.15
N TRP A 99 -10.15 1.20 0.98
CA TRP A 99 -10.02 0.44 -0.26
C TRP A 99 -10.91 1.06 -1.33
N LYS A 100 -10.32 1.47 -2.46
CA LYS A 100 -11.06 2.13 -3.55
C LYS A 100 -12.20 1.27 -4.09
N ASN A 101 -11.94 -0.03 -4.30
CA ASN A 101 -12.89 -1.00 -4.86
C ASN A 101 -13.03 -2.25 -3.96
N GLY A 102 -12.85 -2.11 -2.64
CA GLY A 102 -12.87 -3.26 -1.71
C GLY A 102 -11.91 -4.37 -2.13
N ASN A 103 -12.38 -5.61 -2.18
CA ASN A 103 -11.59 -6.78 -2.57
C ASN A 103 -11.01 -6.69 -4.00
N GLU A 104 -11.63 -5.97 -4.93
CA GLU A 104 -11.12 -5.80 -6.29
C GLU A 104 -9.92 -4.85 -6.37
N SER A 105 -9.62 -4.13 -5.28
CA SER A 105 -8.44 -3.28 -5.18
C SER A 105 -7.16 -4.11 -5.15
N LEU A 106 -7.25 -5.36 -4.68
CA LEU A 106 -6.13 -6.29 -4.64
C LEU A 106 -6.13 -7.13 -5.92
N LYS A 107 -5.09 -6.93 -6.74
CA LYS A 107 -4.82 -7.75 -7.91
C LYS A 107 -3.52 -8.51 -7.70
N THR A 108 -3.57 -9.81 -7.95
CA THR A 108 -2.43 -10.71 -7.78
C THR A 108 -2.03 -11.26 -9.14
N ASP A 109 -0.76 -11.64 -9.30
CA ASP A 109 -0.32 -12.35 -10.51
C ASP A 109 -0.76 -13.82 -10.41
N ASP A 110 -1.31 -14.35 -11.49
CA ASP A 110 -1.77 -15.75 -11.57
C ASP A 110 -0.61 -16.76 -11.41
N ARG A 111 0.64 -16.30 -11.55
CA ARG A 111 1.86 -17.13 -11.49
C ARG A 111 2.57 -17.09 -10.14
N ILE A 112 1.93 -16.55 -9.09
CA ILE A 112 2.51 -16.61 -7.75
C ILE A 112 2.55 -18.08 -7.31
N SER A 113 3.76 -18.59 -7.09
CA SER A 113 3.99 -19.92 -6.53
C SER A 113 4.89 -19.80 -5.30
N LEU A 114 4.53 -20.54 -4.27
CA LEU A 114 5.33 -20.70 -3.06
C LEU A 114 5.79 -22.16 -2.99
N SER A 115 7.00 -22.39 -2.51
CA SER A 115 7.60 -23.73 -2.52
C SER A 115 6.88 -24.74 -1.61
N GLN A 116 6.29 -24.26 -0.50
CA GLN A 116 5.69 -25.11 0.54
C GLN A 116 4.21 -24.80 0.80
N PHE A 117 3.67 -23.72 0.23
CA PHE A 117 2.32 -23.25 0.51
C PHE A 117 1.52 -23.09 -0.79
N LEU A 118 0.22 -23.40 -0.71
CA LEU A 118 -0.74 -23.04 -1.75
C LEU A 118 -1.56 -21.85 -1.25
N ILE A 119 -1.66 -20.81 -2.07
CA ILE A 119 -2.51 -19.68 -1.76
C ILE A 119 -3.96 -20.06 -2.01
N GLN A 120 -4.78 -20.03 -0.96
CA GLN A 120 -6.20 -20.38 -1.05
C GLN A 120 -7.08 -19.19 -1.44
N ALA A 121 -6.85 -18.03 -0.82
CA ALA A 121 -7.65 -16.83 -1.03
C ALA A 121 -6.90 -15.56 -0.61
N PHE A 122 -7.36 -14.44 -1.15
CA PHE A 122 -7.00 -13.12 -0.68
C PHE A 122 -8.26 -12.36 -0.26
N HIS A 123 -8.16 -11.56 0.79
CA HIS A 123 -9.26 -10.73 1.25
C HIS A 123 -8.73 -9.39 1.75
N THR A 124 -9.54 -8.34 1.59
CA THR A 124 -9.24 -7.02 2.11
C THR A 124 -10.08 -6.76 3.37
N THR A 125 -9.49 -6.10 4.35
CA THR A 125 -10.18 -5.64 5.56
C THR A 125 -9.77 -4.22 5.89
N THR A 126 -10.59 -3.53 6.66
CA THR A 126 -10.31 -2.21 7.22
C THR A 126 -10.61 -2.30 8.71
N ARG A 127 -9.72 -1.75 9.54
CA ARG A 127 -9.85 -1.75 11.00
C ARG A 127 -9.30 -0.46 11.59
N LEU A 128 -9.85 -0.04 12.72
CA LEU A 128 -9.26 0.99 13.57
C LEU A 128 -8.31 0.31 14.55
N ALA A 129 -7.09 0.82 14.65
CA ALA A 129 -6.08 0.34 15.58
C ALA A 129 -5.95 1.34 16.74
N SER A 130 -6.08 0.86 17.97
CA SER A 130 -5.94 1.68 19.16
C SER A 130 -4.59 1.43 19.81
N TYR A 131 -3.67 2.37 19.65
CA TYR A 131 -2.37 2.33 20.31
C TYR A 131 -2.43 3.13 21.60
N SER A 132 -2.02 2.48 22.71
CA SER A 132 -1.78 3.22 23.95
C SER A 132 -0.50 4.03 23.78
N SER A 133 -0.60 5.35 23.85
CA SER A 133 0.60 6.19 23.94
C SER A 133 1.33 5.83 25.24
N THR A 134 2.60 5.44 25.14
CA THR A 134 3.49 5.25 26.29
C THR A 134 3.76 6.56 27.00
#